data_AF-A0A2V6SGQ6-F1
#
_entry.id   AF-A0A2V6SGQ6-F1
#
_cell.length_a   1.000
_cell.length_b   1.000
_cell.length_c   1.000
_cell.angle_alpha   90.00
_cell.angle_beta   90.00
_cell.angle_gamma   90.00
#
_symmetry.space_group_name_H-M   'P 1'
#
loop_
_entity.id
_entity.type
_entity.pdbx_description
1 polymer ?
#
loop_
_entity_poly.entity_id
_entity_poly.type
_entity_poly.pdbx_seq_one_letter_code
_entity_poly.pdbx_strand_id
1 'polypeptide(L)'
;ALIDSVKKTSRAIVVDEGYERYGVTAELASVIAEGAFYHLDAPVKRIGAMDVPVPFSPVLEDLTVPSEKMVLEAAKALCGKA
;
A
#
# COMPACT_ATOMS: atom_id res chain seq x y z
N ALA A 1 -18.16 -1.73 -2.43
CA ALA A 1 -17.13 -2.23 -3.37
C ALA A 1 -15.78 -2.48 -2.69
N LEU A 2 -15.03 -1.43 -2.28
CA LEU A 2 -13.72 -1.60 -1.61
C LEU A 2 -13.82 -2.44 -0.32
N ILE A 3 -14.70 -2.01 0.60
CA ILE A 3 -14.93 -2.70 1.89
C ILE A 3 -15.34 -4.16 1.67
N ASP A 4 -16.27 -4.43 0.75
CA ASP A 4 -16.75 -5.79 0.49
C ASP A 4 -15.65 -6.71 -0.05
N SER A 5 -14.75 -6.16 -0.89
CA SER A 5 -13.56 -6.88 -1.36
C SER A 5 -12.66 -7.25 -0.18
N VAL A 6 -12.38 -6.30 0.71
CA VAL A 6 -11.53 -6.53 1.89
C VAL A 6 -12.18 -7.53 2.85
N LYS A 7 -13.49 -7.46 3.06
CA LYS A 7 -14.23 -8.44 3.87
C LYS A 7 -14.12 -9.87 3.31
N LYS A 8 -13.97 -10.02 1.99
CA LYS A 8 -13.77 -11.31 1.33
C LYS A 8 -12.33 -11.82 1.43
N THR A 9 -11.33 -10.95 1.35
CA THR A 9 -9.91 -11.33 1.30
C THR A 9 -9.18 -11.23 2.63
N SER A 10 -9.77 -10.54 3.61
CA SER A 10 -9.24 -10.24 4.94
C SER A 10 -7.93 -9.44 4.97
N ARG A 11 -7.39 -9.04 3.82
CA ARG A 11 -6.09 -8.37 3.65
C ARG A 11 -6.16 -7.40 2.49
N ALA A 12 -5.44 -6.29 2.62
CA ALA A 12 -5.41 -5.22 1.62
C ALA A 12 -4.05 -4.53 1.55
N ILE A 13 -3.67 -4.14 0.33
CA ILE A 13 -2.55 -3.25 0.04
C ILE A 13 -3.12 -2.07 -0.76
N VAL A 14 -2.76 -0.85 -0.36
CA VAL A 14 -3.05 0.37 -1.13
C VAL A 14 -1.73 0.92 -1.66
N VAL A 15 -1.68 1.19 -2.97
CA VAL A 15 -0.47 1.64 -3.69
C VAL A 15 -0.79 2.93 -4.43
N ASP A 16 0.12 3.90 -4.38
CA ASP A 16 0.06 5.17 -5.09
C ASP A 16 1.48 5.64 -5.45
N GLU A 17 1.66 6.32 -6.58
CA GLU A 17 2.97 6.87 -6.98
C GLU A 17 3.29 8.22 -6.30
N GLY A 18 2.32 8.81 -5.60
CA GLY A 18 2.54 9.97 -4.74
C GLY A 18 3.28 9.63 -3.45
N TYR A 19 3.69 10.66 -2.70
CA TYR A 19 4.34 10.49 -1.40
C TYR A 19 3.53 9.62 -0.45
N GLU A 20 4.19 8.67 0.21
CA GLU A 20 3.51 7.80 1.16
C GLU A 20 2.94 8.59 2.35
N ARG A 21 3.63 9.65 2.79
CA ARG A 21 3.15 10.51 3.88
C ARG A 21 2.09 11.47 3.38
N TYR A 22 1.00 11.53 4.13
CA TYR A 22 -0.14 12.43 3.86
C TYR A 22 -0.76 12.26 2.46
N GLY A 23 -0.44 11.17 1.75
CA GLY A 23 -0.98 10.84 0.44
C GLY A 23 -2.31 10.10 0.49
N VAL A 24 -2.87 9.81 -0.69
CA VAL A 24 -4.18 9.16 -0.86
C VAL A 24 -4.24 7.78 -0.20
N THR A 25 -3.09 7.08 -0.13
CA THR A 25 -3.02 5.77 0.52
C THR A 25 -3.43 5.81 1.99
N ALA A 26 -3.20 6.93 2.69
CA ALA A 26 -3.55 7.08 4.10
C ALA A 26 -5.08 7.11 4.27
N GLU A 27 -5.79 7.85 3.41
CA GLU A 27 -7.25 7.97 3.45
C GLU A 27 -7.94 6.66 3.04
N LEU A 28 -7.44 5.98 2.02
CA LEU A 28 -7.99 4.68 1.65
C LEU A 28 -7.78 3.64 2.76
N ALA A 29 -6.62 3.66 3.42
CA ALA A 29 -6.35 2.77 4.54
C ALA A 29 -7.24 3.07 5.76
N SER A 30 -7.52 4.34 6.07
CA SER A 30 -8.43 4.71 7.17
C SER A 30 -9.86 4.24 6.87
N VAL A 31 -10.38 4.49 5.67
CA VAL A 31 -11.71 4.05 5.24
C VAL A 31 -11.86 2.52 5.30
N ILE A 32 -10.84 1.78 4.86
CA ILE A 32 -10.84 0.32 4.96
C ILE A 32 -10.82 -0.12 6.43
N ALA A 33 -9.93 0.46 7.24
CA ALA A 33 -9.81 0.10 8.65
C ALA A 33 -11.11 0.36 9.40
N GLU A 34 -11.79 1.47 9.15
CA GLU A 34 -13.08 1.80 9.76
C GLU A 34 -14.20 0.86 9.27
N GLY A 35 -14.29 0.62 7.96
CA GLY A 35 -15.37 -0.17 7.35
C GLY A 35 -15.23 -1.70 7.48
N ALA A 36 -14.03 -2.20 7.74
CA ALA A 36 -13.72 -3.63 7.73
C ALA A 36 -12.86 -4.10 8.91
N PHE A 37 -12.73 -3.32 10.00
CA PHE A 37 -11.84 -3.60 11.13
C PHE A 37 -11.84 -5.07 11.59
N TYR A 38 -13.00 -5.62 11.89
CA TYR A 38 -13.15 -6.99 12.40
C TYR A 38 -12.92 -8.09 11.36
N HIS A 39 -12.77 -7.75 10.09
CA HIS A 39 -12.52 -8.70 9.00
C HIS A 39 -11.06 -8.70 8.56
N LEU A 40 -10.21 -7.82 9.11
CA LEU A 40 -8.80 -7.72 8.76
C LEU A 40 -7.97 -8.71 9.59
N ASP A 41 -7.30 -9.65 8.91
CA ASP A 41 -6.32 -10.55 9.52
C ASP A 41 -4.95 -9.88 9.76
N ALA A 42 -4.71 -8.78 9.04
CA ALA A 42 -3.46 -8.03 9.04
C ALA A 42 -3.75 -6.54 8.81
N PRO A 43 -2.89 -5.62 9.29
CA PRO A 43 -3.06 -4.20 9.03
C PRO A 43 -3.05 -3.91 7.52
N VAL A 44 -3.85 -2.92 7.09
CA VAL A 44 -3.83 -2.46 5.71
C VAL A 44 -2.43 -1.92 5.39
N LYS A 45 -1.73 -2.55 4.43
CA LYS A 45 -0.41 -2.11 4.03
C LYS A 45 -0.53 -0.95 3.05
N ARG A 46 0.31 0.07 3.23
CA ARG A 46 0.46 1.18 2.30
C ARG A 46 1.83 1.10 1.65
N ILE A 47 1.87 1.48 0.38
CA ILE A 47 3.10 1.65 -0.39
C ILE A 47 2.93 2.95 -1.17
N GLY A 48 3.82 3.91 -0.95
CA GLY A 48 3.88 5.14 -1.71
C GLY A 48 5.31 5.44 -2.16
N ALA A 49 5.50 6.54 -2.87
CA ALA A 49 6.82 7.04 -3.19
C ALA A 49 7.57 7.50 -1.92
N MET A 50 8.89 7.46 -2.00
CA MET A 50 9.80 7.93 -0.96
C MET A 50 9.60 9.43 -0.69
N ASP A 51 9.73 9.87 0.58
CA ASP A 51 9.67 11.29 0.96
C ASP A 51 10.94 12.07 0.58
N VAL A 52 11.24 12.13 -0.71
CA VAL A 52 12.34 12.89 -1.28
C VAL A 52 11.86 13.58 -2.56
N PRO A 53 12.35 14.78 -2.88
CA PRO A 53 12.09 15.38 -4.18
C PRO A 53 12.51 14.43 -5.31
N VAL A 54 11.63 14.25 -6.29
CA VAL A 54 11.88 13.32 -7.41
C VAL A 54 13.12 13.79 -8.18
N PRO A 55 14.17 12.95 -8.27
CA PRO A 55 15.40 13.29 -8.95
C PRO A 55 15.22 13.23 -10.47
N PHE A 56 15.97 14.04 -11.21
CA PHE A 56 15.93 14.06 -12.68
C PHE A 56 16.55 12.81 -13.34
N SER A 57 17.48 12.14 -12.66
CA SER A 57 18.13 10.94 -13.18
C SER A 57 17.12 9.78 -13.21
N PRO A 58 16.86 9.14 -14.37
CA PRO A 58 15.88 8.04 -14.45
C PRO A 58 16.18 6.90 -13.47
N VAL A 59 17.47 6.54 -13.34
CA VAL A 59 17.90 5.48 -12.40
C VAL A 59 17.61 5.84 -10.95
N LEU A 60 17.61 7.13 -10.60
CA LEU A 60 17.27 7.57 -9.25
C LEU A 60 15.75 7.77 -9.09
N GLU A 61 15.03 8.17 -10.14
CA GLU A 61 13.57 8.28 -10.16
C GLU A 61 12.91 6.93 -9.89
N ASP A 62 13.38 5.88 -10.57
CA ASP A 62 12.92 4.49 -10.40
C ASP A 62 13.05 3.99 -8.96
N LEU A 63 14.02 4.52 -8.19
CA LEU A 63 14.18 4.17 -6.77
C LEU A 63 13.17 4.88 -5.87
N THR A 64 12.62 6.02 -6.32
CA THR A 64 11.68 6.82 -5.52
C THR A 64 10.24 6.36 -5.64
N VAL A 65 9.86 5.75 -6.77
CA VAL A 65 8.49 5.29 -7.03
C VAL A 65 8.28 3.82 -6.61
N PRO A 66 7.05 3.41 -6.26
CA PRO A 66 6.74 2.01 -5.99
C PRO A 66 7.05 1.10 -7.19
N SER A 67 7.59 -0.08 -6.93
CA SER A 67 7.81 -1.13 -7.94
C SER A 67 6.94 -2.36 -7.70
N GLU A 68 6.74 -3.16 -8.74
CA GLU A 68 6.04 -4.44 -8.68
C GLU A 68 6.67 -5.40 -7.67
N LYS A 69 8.00 -5.33 -7.52
CA LYS A 69 8.75 -6.13 -6.54
C LYS A 69 8.37 -5.75 -5.11
N MET A 70 8.23 -4.46 -4.80
CA MET A 70 7.79 -4.00 -3.48
C MET A 70 6.38 -4.49 -3.16
N VAL A 71 5.47 -4.47 -4.14
CA VAL A 71 4.10 -4.96 -3.99
C VAL A 71 4.07 -6.47 -3.75
N LEU A 72 4.87 -7.24 -4.50
CA LEU A 72 4.97 -8.69 -4.36
C LEU A 72 5.46 -9.09 -2.96
N GLU A 73 6.53 -8.47 -2.48
CA GLU A 73 7.10 -8.76 -1.16
C GLU A 73 6.14 -8.34 -0.03
N ALA A 74 5.46 -7.20 -0.18
CA ALA A 74 4.40 -6.80 0.75
C ALA A 74 3.22 -7.80 0.77
N ALA A 75 2.83 -8.36 -0.38
CA ALA A 75 1.76 -9.35 -0.48
C ALA A 75 2.15 -10.70 0.12
N LYS A 76 3.40 -11.13 -0.07
CA LYS A 76 3.97 -12.34 0.56
C LYS A 76 4.00 -12.24 2.09
N ALA A 77 4.52 -11.12 2.61
CA ALA A 77 4.51 -10.81 4.03
C ALA A 77 3.07 -10.75 4.56
N LEU A 78 2.21 -10.05 3.82
CA LEU A 78 0.75 -10.14 3.78
C LEU A 78 0.25 -11.53 4.14
N CYS A 79 0.57 -12.50 3.30
CA CYS A 79 0.03 -13.85 3.36
C CYS A 79 0.76 -14.80 4.31
N GLY A 80 1.75 -14.33 5.09
CA GLY A 80 2.57 -15.19 5.95
C GLY A 80 3.46 -16.17 5.18
N LYS A 81 3.80 -15.84 3.92
CA LYS A 81 4.68 -16.62 3.06
C LYS A 81 6.01 -15.88 2.94
N ALA A 82 6.86 -16.01 3.97
CA ALA A 82 8.24 -15.52 3.92
C ALA A 82 9.12 -16.54 3.17
#